data_AF-A0A373B5Z6-F1
#
_entry.id   AF-A0A373B5Z6-F1
#
_cell.length_a   1.000
_cell.length_b   1.000
_cell.length_c   1.000
_cell.angle_alpha   90.00
_cell.angle_beta   90.00
_cell.angle_gamma   90.00
#
_symmetry.space_group_name_H-M   'P 1'
#
loop_
_entity.id
_entity.type
_entity.pdbx_description
1 polymer ?
#
loop_
_entity_poly.entity_id
_entity_poly.type
_entity_poly.pdbx_seq_one_letter_code
_entity_poly.pdbx_strand_id
1 'polypeptide(L)'
;MDWLDYREKLGIGFNDKGKVKYFYNKIANVLRDLHGRGGCILTAGEYIKFCNMTGTVMNMSGVDGVYFVDEFGEIVKVLFNHMKSLNEFLAFYIAFLNCQDNTIERYYSRDNFKNLLVTGLREAHIQHEVLEDQDGYFVFPAGDPMMDKNLVSDVLSWLDKYPGAKKTYVNALKQYADGIYIRDAADNLRKALETFLQEFLQNDKNLDNNKGEICKYLTSQGADPSIGGMYKSIISTYKDINDKTVKHNDKIDARLLEFLLYQTGLLIRMVLRVSGQIEGN
;
A
#
# COMPACT_ATOMS: atom_id res chain seq x y z
N MET A 1 9.63 -14.61 -18.97
CA MET A 1 11.04 -14.22 -18.77
C MET A 1 11.18 -12.83 -19.36
N ASP A 2 11.30 -11.85 -18.50
CA ASP A 2 11.45 -10.46 -18.90
C ASP A 2 12.94 -10.08 -19.11
N TRP A 3 13.18 -8.80 -19.38
CA TRP A 3 14.53 -8.28 -19.65
C TRP A 3 15.49 -8.44 -18.47
N LEU A 4 15.03 -8.22 -17.23
CA LEU A 4 15.91 -8.36 -16.07
C LEU A 4 16.17 -9.84 -15.77
N ASP A 5 15.17 -10.71 -15.91
CA ASP A 5 15.34 -12.16 -15.82
C ASP A 5 16.41 -12.67 -16.80
N TYR A 6 16.37 -12.17 -18.04
CA TYR A 6 17.34 -12.53 -19.07
C TYR A 6 18.77 -12.08 -18.70
N ARG A 7 18.93 -10.85 -18.22
CA ARG A 7 20.24 -10.33 -17.77
C ARG A 7 20.81 -11.14 -16.61
N GLU A 8 19.95 -11.55 -15.67
CA GLU A 8 20.34 -12.38 -14.55
C GLU A 8 20.87 -13.74 -15.02
N LYS A 9 20.19 -14.38 -15.98
CA LYS A 9 20.67 -15.65 -16.59
C LYS A 9 22.01 -15.52 -17.30
N LEU A 10 22.35 -14.34 -17.81
CA LEU A 10 23.65 -14.05 -18.41
C LEU A 10 24.74 -13.72 -17.38
N GLY A 11 24.43 -13.73 -16.08
CA GLY A 11 25.38 -13.36 -15.02
C GLY A 11 25.65 -11.85 -14.92
N ILE A 12 24.82 -11.01 -15.57
CA ILE A 12 24.93 -9.54 -15.59
C ILE A 12 23.68 -8.85 -15.05
N GLY A 13 22.97 -9.56 -14.15
CA GLY A 13 21.80 -9.05 -13.44
C GLY A 13 22.12 -7.83 -12.58
N PHE A 14 21.08 -7.10 -12.18
CA PHE A 14 21.22 -6.00 -11.24
C PHE A 14 21.05 -6.49 -9.80
N ASN A 15 21.91 -6.02 -8.91
CA ASN A 15 21.62 -6.03 -7.48
C ASN A 15 20.53 -5.00 -7.14
N ASP A 16 20.06 -4.96 -5.90
CA ASP A 16 18.94 -4.10 -5.50
C ASP A 16 19.17 -2.60 -5.81
N LYS A 17 20.38 -2.09 -5.56
CA LYS A 17 20.75 -0.72 -5.93
C LYS A 17 20.69 -0.49 -7.44
N GLY A 18 21.12 -1.47 -8.23
CA GLY A 18 21.03 -1.46 -9.69
C GLY A 18 19.59 -1.47 -10.20
N LYS A 19 18.71 -2.26 -9.56
CA LYS A 19 17.28 -2.31 -9.86
C LYS A 19 16.60 -0.96 -9.59
N VAL A 20 16.88 -0.34 -8.45
CA VAL A 20 16.40 1.01 -8.12
C VAL A 20 16.89 2.05 -9.12
N LYS A 21 18.17 2.01 -9.50
CA LYS A 21 18.72 2.91 -10.54
C LYS A 21 18.06 2.69 -11.90
N TYR A 22 17.81 1.43 -12.28
CA TYR A 22 17.10 1.08 -13.51
C TYR A 22 15.67 1.66 -13.52
N PHE A 23 14.95 1.51 -12.41
CA PHE A 23 13.63 2.10 -12.20
C PHE A 23 13.66 3.63 -12.35
N TYR A 24 14.55 4.33 -11.65
CA TYR A 24 14.69 5.79 -11.74
C TYR A 24 14.94 6.25 -13.16
N ASN A 25 15.86 5.61 -13.88
CA ASN A 25 16.16 5.96 -15.26
C ASN A 25 14.95 5.78 -16.17
N LYS A 26 14.16 4.71 -15.97
CA LYS A 26 12.97 4.46 -16.78
C LYS A 26 11.91 5.54 -16.57
N ILE A 27 11.60 5.87 -15.31
CA ILE A 27 10.66 6.95 -14.99
C ILE A 27 11.18 8.29 -15.51
N ALA A 28 12.46 8.61 -15.28
CA ALA A 28 13.06 9.86 -15.74
C ALA A 28 13.00 10.04 -17.25
N ASN A 29 13.28 8.98 -18.02
CA ASN A 29 13.21 9.03 -19.48
C ASN A 29 11.80 9.34 -19.97
N VAL A 30 10.77 8.72 -19.38
CA VAL A 30 9.38 8.98 -19.76
C VAL A 30 8.99 10.40 -19.37
N LEU A 31 9.22 10.83 -18.13
CA LEU A 31 8.84 12.18 -17.69
C LEU A 31 9.54 13.29 -18.50
N ARG A 32 10.81 13.09 -18.87
CA ARG A 32 11.55 14.04 -19.74
C ARG A 32 10.99 14.09 -21.15
N ASP A 33 10.64 12.95 -21.74
CA ASP A 33 10.01 12.91 -23.06
C ASP A 33 8.63 13.60 -23.05
N LEU A 34 7.82 13.35 -22.02
CA LEU A 34 6.53 14.02 -21.83
C LEU A 34 6.65 15.53 -21.69
N HIS A 35 7.61 15.98 -20.87
CA HIS A 35 7.89 17.39 -20.67
C HIS A 35 8.37 18.04 -21.98
N GLY A 36 9.32 17.41 -22.68
CA GLY A 36 9.86 17.92 -23.94
C GLY A 36 8.84 18.00 -25.09
N ARG A 37 7.81 17.15 -25.08
CA ARG A 37 6.71 17.20 -26.05
C ARG A 37 5.62 18.22 -25.71
N GLY A 38 5.65 18.82 -24.52
CA GLY A 38 4.56 19.64 -24.01
C GLY A 38 3.24 18.86 -23.86
N GLY A 39 3.31 17.53 -23.74
CA GLY A 39 2.14 16.65 -23.74
C GLY A 39 1.41 16.55 -22.40
N CYS A 40 1.96 17.17 -21.35
CA CYS A 40 1.39 17.19 -20.02
C CYS A 40 1.07 18.62 -19.60
N ILE A 41 -0.18 18.84 -19.22
CA ILE A 41 -0.67 20.13 -18.71
C ILE A 41 -1.11 19.88 -17.28
N LEU A 42 -0.48 20.61 -16.34
CA LEU A 42 -0.90 20.72 -14.95
C LEU A 42 -1.36 22.16 -14.72
N THR A 43 -2.33 22.34 -13.84
CA THR A 43 -2.74 23.68 -13.44
C THR A 43 -1.84 24.23 -12.34
N ALA A 44 -1.79 25.56 -12.22
CA ALA A 44 -1.15 26.21 -11.07
C ALA A 44 -1.71 25.72 -9.72
N GLY A 45 -3.01 25.39 -9.65
CA GLY A 45 -3.64 24.83 -8.44
C GLY A 45 -3.08 23.45 -8.07
N GLU A 46 -2.88 22.58 -9.05
CA GLU A 46 -2.27 21.26 -8.86
C GLU A 46 -0.81 21.39 -8.41
N TYR A 47 -0.06 22.35 -8.96
CA TYR A 47 1.31 22.64 -8.54
C TYR A 47 1.39 23.17 -7.09
N ILE A 48 0.52 24.10 -6.71
CA ILE A 48 0.40 24.61 -5.34
C ILE A 48 0.10 23.45 -4.39
N LYS A 49 -0.87 22.59 -4.75
CA LYS A 49 -1.24 21.41 -3.94
C LYS A 49 -0.05 20.46 -3.76
N PHE A 50 0.68 20.15 -4.83
CA PHE A 50 1.90 19.35 -4.74
C PHE A 50 2.93 19.95 -3.79
N CYS A 51 3.20 21.25 -3.93
CA CYS A 51 4.16 21.97 -3.09
C CYS A 51 3.76 21.92 -1.61
N ASN A 52 2.48 22.15 -1.31
CA ASN A 52 1.95 22.06 0.05
C ASN A 52 2.04 20.65 0.63
N MET A 53 1.76 19.60 -0.17
CA MET A 53 1.84 18.21 0.27
C MET A 53 3.28 17.76 0.55
N THR A 54 4.24 18.28 -0.21
CA THR A 54 5.65 17.88 -0.13
C THR A 54 6.51 18.79 0.75
N GLY A 55 5.96 19.93 1.17
CA GLY A 55 6.74 20.99 1.83
C GLY A 55 7.73 21.71 0.90
N THR A 56 7.54 21.60 -0.42
CA THR A 56 8.40 22.25 -1.42
C THR A 56 8.02 23.73 -1.55
N VAL A 57 9.00 24.63 -1.52
CA VAL A 57 8.75 26.05 -1.82
C VAL A 57 8.49 26.21 -3.32
N MET A 58 7.36 26.83 -3.66
CA MET A 58 7.01 27.10 -5.06
C MET A 58 8.02 27.99 -5.74
N ASN A 59 8.37 27.65 -6.97
CA ASN A 59 9.13 28.52 -7.84
C ASN A 59 8.19 29.48 -8.58
N MET A 60 8.38 30.78 -8.36
CA MET A 60 7.59 31.87 -8.97
C MET A 60 8.42 32.67 -9.98
N SER A 61 9.36 32.05 -10.69
CA SER A 61 10.18 32.74 -11.69
C SER A 61 9.36 33.08 -12.94
N GLY A 62 8.97 34.35 -13.08
CA GLY A 62 8.46 34.92 -14.33
C GLY A 62 9.59 35.56 -15.16
N VAL A 63 9.38 35.67 -16.47
CA VAL A 63 10.23 36.49 -17.36
C VAL A 63 9.43 37.75 -17.69
N ASP A 64 10.05 38.93 -17.53
CA ASP A 64 9.47 40.23 -17.91
C ASP A 64 8.06 40.52 -17.35
N GLY A 65 7.82 40.16 -16.08
CA GLY A 65 6.55 40.45 -15.40
C GLY A 65 5.37 39.58 -15.82
N VAL A 66 5.60 38.57 -16.69
CA VAL A 66 4.63 37.55 -17.05
C VAL A 66 4.98 36.25 -16.32
N TYR A 67 4.06 35.79 -15.46
CA TYR A 67 4.20 34.52 -14.77
C TYR A 67 3.81 33.38 -15.72
N PHE A 68 4.81 32.78 -16.36
CA PHE A 68 4.66 31.48 -17.03
C PHE A 68 5.51 30.48 -16.26
N VAL A 69 4.86 29.67 -15.43
CA VAL A 69 5.51 28.55 -14.74
C VAL A 69 5.20 27.32 -15.57
N ASP A 70 6.22 26.52 -15.86
CA ASP A 70 6.01 25.18 -16.40
C ASP A 70 5.78 24.23 -15.22
N GLU A 71 4.53 24.13 -14.78
CA GLU A 71 4.16 23.42 -13.55
C GLU A 71 4.62 21.97 -13.57
N PHE A 72 4.47 21.30 -14.71
CA PHE A 72 4.91 19.92 -14.87
C PHE A 72 6.42 19.80 -14.77
N GLY A 73 7.19 20.66 -15.46
CA GLY A 73 8.65 20.63 -15.36
C GLY A 73 9.16 20.96 -13.96
N GLU A 74 8.53 21.89 -13.23
CA GLU A 74 8.90 22.17 -11.84
C GLU A 74 8.66 20.95 -10.93
N ILE A 75 7.52 20.26 -11.07
CA ILE A 75 7.27 19.01 -10.33
C ILE A 75 8.29 17.94 -10.71
N VAL A 76 8.55 17.74 -12.00
CA VAL A 76 9.53 16.74 -12.48
C VAL A 76 10.94 17.03 -11.93
N LYS A 77 11.36 18.30 -11.86
CA LYS A 77 12.62 18.70 -11.23
C LYS A 77 12.66 18.29 -9.76
N VAL A 78 11.59 18.52 -9.00
CA VAL A 78 11.50 18.10 -7.60
C VAL A 78 11.60 16.58 -7.48
N LEU A 79 10.83 15.82 -8.28
CA LEU A 79 10.89 14.35 -8.29
C LEU A 79 12.32 13.83 -8.53
N PHE A 80 13.04 14.44 -9.48
CA PHE A 80 14.42 14.05 -9.79
C PHE A 80 15.40 14.35 -8.65
N ASN A 81 15.20 15.44 -7.90
CA ASN A 81 16.03 15.76 -6.74
C ASN A 81 15.89 14.74 -5.60
N HIS A 82 14.76 14.03 -5.54
CA HIS A 82 14.47 12.97 -4.56
C HIS A 82 14.82 11.55 -5.04
N MET A 83 15.46 11.37 -6.21
CA MET A 83 16.00 10.08 -6.66
C MET A 83 17.26 9.62 -5.91
N LYS A 84 17.27 9.82 -4.58
CA LYS A 84 18.36 9.43 -3.66
C LYS A 84 17.93 8.28 -2.75
N SER A 85 16.65 8.23 -2.41
CA SER A 85 16.00 7.21 -1.58
C SER A 85 14.73 6.75 -2.27
N LEU A 86 14.52 5.44 -2.38
CA LEU A 86 13.34 4.88 -3.05
C LEU A 86 12.08 5.37 -2.34
N ASN A 87 12.07 5.32 -1.00
CA ASN A 87 10.91 5.72 -0.21
C ASN A 87 10.62 7.22 -0.34
N GLU A 88 11.65 8.08 -0.37
CA GLU A 88 11.45 9.51 -0.61
C GLU A 88 10.88 9.77 -2.01
N PHE A 89 11.47 9.15 -3.03
CA PHE A 89 10.99 9.28 -4.40
C PHE A 89 9.53 8.83 -4.51
N LEU A 90 9.18 7.68 -3.94
CA LEU A 90 7.83 7.13 -3.96
C LEU A 90 6.83 8.04 -3.24
N ALA A 91 7.18 8.58 -2.07
CA ALA A 91 6.34 9.53 -1.35
C ALA A 91 6.05 10.79 -2.18
N PHE A 92 7.08 11.36 -2.81
CA PHE A 92 6.92 12.54 -3.68
C PHE A 92 6.14 12.20 -4.96
N TYR A 93 6.34 11.03 -5.55
CA TYR A 93 5.58 10.60 -6.71
C TYR A 93 4.09 10.40 -6.36
N ILE A 94 3.78 9.83 -5.19
CA ILE A 94 2.39 9.73 -4.71
C ILE A 94 1.78 11.12 -4.48
N ALA A 95 2.54 12.08 -3.93
CA ALA A 95 2.07 13.46 -3.83
C ALA A 95 1.75 14.06 -5.21
N PHE A 96 2.57 13.76 -6.23
CA PHE A 96 2.30 14.15 -7.61
C PHE A 96 1.03 13.50 -8.18
N LEU A 97 0.72 12.25 -7.84
CA LEU A 97 -0.56 11.64 -8.23
C LEU A 97 -1.74 12.32 -7.52
N ASN A 98 -1.62 12.57 -6.22
CA ASN A 98 -2.73 13.08 -5.41
C ASN A 98 -2.97 14.58 -5.55
N CYS A 99 -2.00 15.33 -6.08
CA CYS A 99 -2.19 16.74 -6.38
C CYS A 99 -3.09 16.98 -7.60
N GLN A 100 -3.28 15.97 -8.46
CA GLN A 100 -4.01 16.10 -9.72
C GLN A 100 -5.53 15.96 -9.54
N ASP A 101 -6.29 16.76 -10.29
CA ASP A 101 -7.75 16.70 -10.34
C ASP A 101 -8.24 15.87 -11.54
N ASN A 102 -9.15 14.93 -11.29
CA ASN A 102 -9.71 14.06 -12.33
C ASN A 102 -10.74 14.75 -13.24
N THR A 103 -11.03 16.02 -13.01
CA THR A 103 -12.10 16.78 -13.71
C THR A 103 -11.65 17.37 -15.05
N ILE A 104 -10.35 17.41 -15.32
CA ILE A 104 -9.78 17.96 -16.54
C ILE A 104 -9.45 16.81 -17.49
N GLU A 105 -10.12 16.78 -18.64
CA GLU A 105 -9.78 15.87 -19.73
C GLU A 105 -8.39 16.26 -20.27
N ARG A 106 -7.42 15.37 -20.07
CA ARG A 106 -6.02 15.59 -20.41
C ARG A 106 -5.43 14.35 -21.06
N TYR A 107 -4.44 14.56 -21.92
CA TYR A 107 -3.80 13.47 -22.67
C TYR A 107 -3.06 12.48 -21.76
N TYR A 108 -2.50 12.96 -20.64
CA TYR A 108 -1.94 12.14 -19.57
C TYR A 108 -2.65 12.41 -18.25
N SER A 109 -3.51 11.49 -17.84
CA SER A 109 -4.26 11.55 -16.60
C SER A 109 -3.42 11.10 -15.39
N ARG A 110 -3.94 11.37 -14.20
CA ARG A 110 -3.48 10.83 -12.93
C ARG A 110 -3.29 9.30 -13.01
N ASP A 111 -4.22 8.58 -13.63
CA ASP A 111 -4.14 7.12 -13.78
C ASP A 111 -3.05 6.69 -14.78
N ASN A 112 -2.78 7.48 -15.83
CA ASN A 112 -1.64 7.21 -16.70
C ASN A 112 -0.32 7.29 -15.92
N PHE A 113 -0.16 8.28 -15.03
CA PHE A 113 1.02 8.41 -14.18
C PHE A 113 1.11 7.33 -13.10
N LYS A 114 -0.03 6.88 -12.54
CA LYS A 114 -0.08 5.71 -11.65
C LYS A 114 0.39 4.45 -12.38
N ASN A 115 -0.12 4.21 -13.59
CA ASN A 115 0.25 3.06 -14.41
C ASN A 115 1.73 3.10 -14.79
N LEU A 116 2.30 4.28 -15.06
CA LEU A 116 3.73 4.46 -15.27
C LEU A 116 4.54 4.02 -14.03
N LEU A 117 4.13 4.44 -12.84
CA LEU A 117 4.79 4.04 -11.58
C LEU A 117 4.73 2.53 -11.36
N VAL A 118 3.53 1.95 -11.39
CA VAL A 118 3.31 0.53 -11.15
C VAL A 118 4.05 -0.33 -12.17
N THR A 119 4.01 0.05 -13.45
CA THR A 119 4.72 -0.66 -14.52
C THR A 119 6.23 -0.59 -14.31
N GLY A 120 6.75 0.60 -13.97
CA GLY A 120 8.17 0.80 -13.71
C GLY A 120 8.68 -0.04 -12.53
N LEU A 121 7.93 -0.07 -11.41
CA LEU A 121 8.25 -0.89 -10.24
C LEU A 121 8.28 -2.38 -10.59
N ARG A 122 7.24 -2.87 -11.28
CA ARG A 122 7.12 -4.27 -11.72
C ARG A 122 8.29 -4.68 -12.61
N GLU A 123 8.60 -3.91 -13.65
CA GLU A 123 9.68 -4.25 -14.60
C GLU A 123 11.07 -4.10 -14.01
N ALA A 124 11.21 -3.34 -12.91
CA ALA A 124 12.45 -3.23 -12.15
C ALA A 124 12.59 -4.33 -11.08
N HIS A 125 11.57 -5.19 -10.92
CA HIS A 125 11.46 -6.17 -9.84
C HIS A 125 11.57 -5.52 -8.45
N ILE A 126 10.93 -4.37 -8.27
CA ILE A 126 10.84 -3.65 -7.00
C ILE A 126 9.46 -3.88 -6.41
N GLN A 127 9.42 -4.51 -5.24
CA GLN A 127 8.18 -4.96 -4.61
C GLN A 127 7.49 -3.83 -3.87
N HIS A 128 6.60 -3.13 -4.55
CA HIS A 128 5.72 -2.10 -3.96
C HIS A 128 4.34 -2.16 -4.62
N GLU A 129 3.31 -1.90 -3.84
CA GLU A 129 1.93 -1.79 -4.30
C GLU A 129 1.42 -0.35 -4.14
N VAL A 130 0.53 0.05 -5.06
CA VAL A 130 -0.13 1.36 -5.06
C VAL A 130 -1.63 1.14 -4.96
N LEU A 131 -2.22 1.59 -3.85
CA LEU A 131 -3.64 1.48 -3.54
C LEU A 131 -4.26 2.86 -3.36
N GLU A 132 -5.59 2.92 -3.37
CA GLU A 132 -6.35 4.16 -3.23
C GLU A 132 -7.38 4.06 -2.10
N ASP A 133 -7.45 5.11 -1.27
CA ASP A 133 -8.52 5.32 -0.30
C ASP A 133 -9.17 6.71 -0.50
N GLN A 134 -9.96 7.15 0.47
CA GLN A 134 -10.62 8.46 0.43
C GLN A 134 -9.65 9.67 0.42
N ASP A 135 -8.41 9.49 0.87
CA ASP A 135 -7.36 10.52 0.92
C ASP A 135 -6.50 10.51 -0.36
N GLY A 136 -6.71 9.52 -1.24
CA GLY A 136 -6.02 9.35 -2.52
C GLY A 136 -5.14 8.10 -2.58
N TYR A 137 -4.17 8.11 -3.50
CA TYR A 137 -3.22 7.02 -3.67
C TYR A 137 -2.22 6.99 -2.51
N PHE A 138 -1.79 5.79 -2.14
CA PHE A 138 -0.66 5.55 -1.24
C PHE A 138 0.14 4.33 -1.73
N VAL A 139 1.39 4.24 -1.30
CA VAL A 139 2.33 3.20 -1.72
C VAL A 139 2.95 2.53 -0.50
N PHE A 140 3.13 1.21 -0.56
CA PHE A 140 3.76 0.44 0.51
C PHE A 140 4.64 -0.67 -0.07
N PRO A 141 5.67 -1.13 0.66
CA PRO A 141 6.46 -2.28 0.25
C PRO A 141 5.57 -3.52 0.15
N ALA A 142 5.60 -4.15 -1.01
CA ALA A 142 5.01 -5.46 -1.21
C ALA A 142 6.03 -6.51 -0.68
N GLY A 143 5.55 -7.55 -0.02
CA GLY A 143 6.32 -8.77 0.21
C GLY A 143 6.32 -9.65 -1.06
N ASP A 144 5.67 -10.80 -1.01
CA ASP A 144 5.48 -11.64 -2.20
C ASP A 144 4.28 -11.15 -3.04
N PRO A 145 4.44 -10.81 -4.33
CA PRO A 145 3.36 -10.24 -5.15
C PRO A 145 2.06 -11.04 -5.17
N MET A 146 2.16 -12.38 -5.09
CA MET A 146 0.97 -13.22 -5.09
C MET A 146 0.32 -13.24 -3.71
N MET A 147 1.11 -13.21 -2.64
CA MET A 147 0.61 -13.10 -1.28
C MET A 147 0.03 -11.71 -1.00
N ASP A 148 0.68 -10.63 -1.41
CA ASP A 148 0.19 -9.26 -1.25
C ASP A 148 -1.14 -9.06 -1.96
N LYS A 149 -1.20 -9.44 -3.24
CA LYS A 149 -2.47 -9.39 -3.97
C LYS A 149 -3.58 -10.14 -3.23
N ASN A 150 -3.35 -11.40 -2.88
CA ASN A 150 -4.41 -12.28 -2.36
C ASN A 150 -4.77 -12.04 -0.88
N LEU A 151 -3.83 -11.51 -0.08
CA LEU A 151 -3.95 -11.39 1.38
C LEU A 151 -3.90 -9.95 1.87
N VAL A 152 -3.60 -8.98 1.00
CA VAL A 152 -3.57 -7.55 1.33
C VAL A 152 -4.53 -6.78 0.43
N SER A 153 -4.28 -6.71 -0.88
CA SER A 153 -5.06 -5.87 -1.79
C SER A 153 -6.49 -6.39 -1.95
N ASP A 154 -6.67 -7.69 -2.18
CA ASP A 154 -8.00 -8.31 -2.31
C ASP A 154 -8.76 -8.22 -0.99
N VAL A 155 -8.09 -8.44 0.15
CA VAL A 155 -8.69 -8.29 1.49
C VAL A 155 -9.18 -6.87 1.71
N LEU A 156 -8.38 -5.86 1.36
CA LEU A 156 -8.80 -4.45 1.46
C LEU A 156 -10.08 -4.19 0.66
N SER A 157 -10.19 -4.77 -0.54
CA SER A 157 -11.40 -4.64 -1.37
C SER A 157 -12.62 -5.33 -0.73
N TRP A 158 -12.43 -6.51 -0.14
CA TRP A 158 -13.53 -7.23 0.51
C TRP A 158 -14.03 -6.53 1.78
N LEU A 159 -13.15 -5.78 2.44
CA LEU A 159 -13.50 -4.97 3.60
C LEU A 159 -14.39 -3.75 3.24
N ASP A 160 -14.72 -3.50 1.96
CA ASP A 160 -15.71 -2.48 1.58
C ASP A 160 -17.08 -2.69 2.25
N LYS A 161 -17.43 -3.95 2.57
CA LYS A 161 -18.66 -4.30 3.31
C LYS A 161 -18.52 -4.15 4.83
N TYR A 162 -17.33 -3.82 5.32
CA TYR A 162 -16.91 -3.83 6.72
C TYR A 162 -16.14 -2.53 7.04
N PRO A 163 -16.82 -1.38 7.06
CA PRO A 163 -16.17 -0.07 7.06
C PRO A 163 -15.29 0.18 8.29
N GLY A 164 -15.68 -0.32 9.47
CA GLY A 164 -14.86 -0.21 10.68
C GLY A 164 -13.57 -1.02 10.58
N ALA A 165 -13.67 -2.25 10.08
CA ALA A 165 -12.53 -3.11 9.84
C ALA A 165 -11.61 -2.52 8.77
N LYS A 166 -12.17 -2.05 7.63
CA LYS A 166 -11.41 -1.41 6.54
C LYS A 166 -10.59 -0.24 7.05
N LYS A 167 -11.22 0.68 7.79
CA LYS A 167 -10.54 1.86 8.36
C LYS A 167 -9.34 1.46 9.22
N THR A 168 -9.55 0.48 10.11
CA THR A 168 -8.50 0.00 11.01
C THR A 168 -7.38 -0.72 10.25
N TYR A 169 -7.73 -1.51 9.24
CA TYR A 169 -6.78 -2.21 8.38
C TYR A 169 -5.92 -1.24 7.57
N VAL A 170 -6.51 -0.19 6.97
CA VAL A 170 -5.78 0.87 6.27
C VAL A 170 -4.79 1.58 7.19
N ASN A 171 -5.18 1.88 8.43
CA ASN A 171 -4.26 2.46 9.41
C ASN A 171 -3.06 1.53 9.68
N ALA A 172 -3.29 0.22 9.78
CA ALA A 172 -2.21 -0.75 9.92
C ALA A 172 -1.27 -0.75 8.71
N LEU A 173 -1.80 -0.68 7.49
CA LEU A 173 -1.00 -0.62 6.26
C LEU A 173 -0.16 0.65 6.16
N LYS A 174 -0.73 1.81 6.51
CA LYS A 174 0.01 3.09 6.55
C LYS A 174 1.19 3.00 7.53
N GLN A 175 0.95 2.49 8.73
CA GLN A 175 1.99 2.29 9.75
C GLN A 175 3.02 1.22 9.37
N TYR A 176 2.60 0.17 8.67
CA TYR A 176 3.48 -0.84 8.09
C TYR A 176 4.44 -0.20 7.08
N ALA A 177 3.93 0.64 6.18
CA ALA A 177 4.71 1.32 5.16
C ALA A 177 5.73 2.30 5.75
N ASP A 178 5.37 2.99 6.84
CA ASP A 178 6.26 3.93 7.53
C ASP A 178 7.49 3.25 8.16
N GLY A 179 7.43 1.95 8.46
CA GLY A 179 8.54 1.16 8.99
C GLY A 179 9.02 1.53 10.41
N ILE A 180 8.42 2.54 11.05
CA ILE A 180 8.81 3.06 12.37
C ILE A 180 7.79 2.68 13.45
N TYR A 181 6.53 2.44 13.08
CA TYR A 181 5.41 2.18 14.00
C TYR A 181 5.07 0.69 14.13
N ILE A 182 6.07 -0.17 14.25
CA ILE A 182 5.91 -1.65 14.17
C ILE A 182 4.89 -2.18 15.18
N ARG A 183 4.95 -1.72 16.43
CA ARG A 183 4.01 -2.15 17.48
C ARG A 183 2.59 -1.69 17.20
N ASP A 184 2.44 -0.45 16.78
CA ASP A 184 1.13 0.16 16.54
C ASP A 184 0.48 -0.49 15.30
N ALA A 185 1.29 -0.82 14.28
CA ALA A 185 0.85 -1.60 13.13
C ALA A 185 0.33 -2.98 13.55
N ALA A 186 1.07 -3.70 14.41
CA ALA A 186 0.65 -5.01 14.91
C ALA A 186 -0.66 -4.95 15.73
N ASP A 187 -0.82 -3.92 16.58
CA ASP A 187 -2.07 -3.74 17.33
C ASP A 187 -3.24 -3.37 16.42
N ASN A 188 -3.01 -2.53 15.40
CA ASN A 188 -4.04 -2.21 14.41
C ASN A 188 -4.42 -3.43 13.55
N LEU A 189 -3.50 -4.34 13.22
CA LEU A 189 -3.84 -5.60 12.55
C LEU A 189 -4.76 -6.48 13.43
N ARG A 190 -4.40 -6.64 14.72
CA ARG A 190 -5.26 -7.34 15.69
C ARG A 190 -6.63 -6.68 15.79
N LYS A 191 -6.67 -5.34 15.87
CA LYS A 191 -7.91 -4.58 16.01
C LYS A 191 -8.75 -4.66 14.74
N ALA A 192 -8.15 -4.67 13.55
CA ALA A 192 -8.85 -4.86 12.29
C ALA A 192 -9.56 -6.23 12.24
N LEU A 193 -8.90 -7.30 12.69
CA LEU A 193 -9.53 -8.62 12.81
C LEU A 193 -10.68 -8.62 13.83
N GLU A 194 -10.50 -7.96 14.99
CA GLU A 194 -11.55 -7.81 16.00
C GLU A 194 -12.79 -7.13 15.42
N THR A 195 -12.59 -5.96 14.80
CA THR A 195 -13.67 -5.16 14.22
C THR A 195 -14.34 -5.88 13.06
N PHE A 196 -13.58 -6.61 12.24
CA PHE A 196 -14.14 -7.47 11.20
C PHE A 196 -15.08 -8.52 11.80
N LEU A 197 -14.65 -9.23 12.84
CA LEU A 197 -15.49 -10.25 13.47
C LEU A 197 -16.74 -9.65 14.14
N GLN A 198 -16.63 -8.46 14.73
CA GLN A 198 -17.77 -7.71 15.28
C GLN A 198 -18.80 -7.37 14.19
N GLU A 199 -18.35 -6.80 13.07
CA GLU A 199 -19.23 -6.42 11.96
C GLU A 199 -19.81 -7.66 11.26
N PHE A 200 -19.01 -8.71 11.05
CA PHE A 200 -19.42 -9.96 10.42
C PHE A 200 -20.44 -10.76 11.24
N LEU A 201 -20.18 -10.92 12.55
CA LEU A 201 -21.05 -11.66 13.47
C LEU A 201 -22.15 -10.79 14.09
N GLN A 202 -22.19 -9.50 13.74
CA GLN A 202 -23.12 -8.51 14.27
C GLN A 202 -23.15 -8.47 15.81
N ASN A 203 -21.97 -8.34 16.43
CA ASN A 203 -21.81 -8.23 17.87
C ASN A 203 -20.74 -7.19 18.27
N ASP A 204 -20.57 -6.97 19.57
CA ASP A 204 -19.62 -6.01 20.16
C ASP A 204 -18.51 -6.70 20.99
N LYS A 205 -18.36 -8.02 20.86
CA LYS A 205 -17.40 -8.80 21.63
C LYS A 205 -15.97 -8.45 21.23
N ASN A 206 -15.05 -8.45 22.19
CA ASN A 206 -13.62 -8.35 21.89
C ASN A 206 -13.12 -9.60 21.14
N LEU A 207 -11.90 -9.53 20.64
CA LEU A 207 -11.32 -10.57 19.80
C LEU A 207 -11.26 -11.95 20.50
N ASP A 208 -10.95 -11.96 21.80
CA ASP A 208 -10.86 -13.18 22.62
C ASP A 208 -12.23 -13.85 22.79
N ASN A 209 -13.26 -13.06 23.07
CA ASN A 209 -14.63 -13.51 23.22
C ASN A 209 -15.26 -13.93 21.89
N ASN A 210 -14.81 -13.35 20.77
CA ASN A 210 -15.27 -13.73 19.43
C ASN A 210 -14.71 -15.08 18.93
N LYS A 211 -13.66 -15.63 19.55
CA LYS A 211 -13.10 -16.96 19.21
C LYS A 211 -14.16 -18.06 19.21
N GLY A 212 -15.03 -18.07 20.21
CA GLY A 212 -16.09 -19.06 20.34
C GLY A 212 -17.18 -18.88 19.27
N GLU A 213 -17.57 -17.64 19.02
CA GLU A 213 -18.65 -17.32 18.09
C GLU A 213 -18.25 -17.62 16.64
N ILE A 214 -17.04 -17.26 16.24
CA ILE A 214 -16.56 -17.58 14.89
C ILE A 214 -16.41 -19.09 14.68
N CYS A 215 -15.97 -19.85 15.69
CA CYS A 215 -15.91 -21.32 15.59
C CYS A 215 -17.29 -21.95 15.42
N LYS A 216 -18.30 -21.47 16.16
CA LYS A 216 -19.70 -21.92 15.97
C LYS A 216 -20.18 -21.63 14.57
N TYR A 217 -19.91 -20.42 14.06
CA TYR A 217 -20.26 -20.05 12.68
C TYR A 217 -19.57 -20.96 11.65
N LEU A 218 -18.26 -21.15 11.74
CA LEU A 218 -17.53 -22.02 10.81
C LEU A 218 -18.06 -23.45 10.84
N THR A 219 -18.36 -23.99 12.03
CA THR A 219 -18.96 -25.32 12.19
C THR A 219 -20.35 -25.39 11.55
N SER A 220 -21.17 -24.34 11.69
CA SER A 220 -22.50 -24.30 11.05
C SER A 220 -22.43 -24.23 9.53
N GLN A 221 -21.30 -23.78 8.97
CA GLN A 221 -21.00 -23.81 7.53
C GLN A 221 -20.32 -25.12 7.08
N GLY A 222 -20.21 -26.12 7.97
CA GLY A 222 -19.63 -27.43 7.67
C GLY A 222 -18.11 -27.50 7.74
N ALA A 223 -17.43 -26.49 8.32
CA ALA A 223 -16.00 -26.56 8.55
C ALA A 223 -15.65 -27.62 9.60
N ASP A 224 -14.54 -28.34 9.39
CA ASP A 224 -14.03 -29.31 10.35
C ASP A 224 -13.67 -28.62 11.70
N PRO A 225 -14.04 -29.18 12.86
CA PRO A 225 -13.73 -28.58 14.16
C PRO A 225 -12.24 -28.30 14.40
N SER A 226 -11.33 -29.09 13.81
CA SER A 226 -9.89 -28.87 13.92
C SER A 226 -9.44 -27.56 13.24
N ILE A 227 -10.12 -27.17 12.16
CA ILE A 227 -9.89 -25.89 11.46
C ILE A 227 -10.34 -24.72 12.34
N GLY A 228 -11.51 -24.84 12.99
CA GLY A 228 -11.94 -23.88 14.00
C GLY A 228 -10.96 -23.80 15.18
N GLY A 229 -10.43 -24.94 15.62
CA GLY A 229 -9.38 -25.03 16.63
C GLY A 229 -8.10 -24.27 16.24
N MET A 230 -7.65 -24.41 15.00
CA MET A 230 -6.50 -23.67 14.47
C MET A 230 -6.75 -22.16 14.47
N TYR A 231 -7.91 -21.72 13.99
CA TYR A 231 -8.31 -20.30 14.00
C TYR A 231 -8.29 -19.72 15.42
N LYS A 232 -8.85 -20.45 16.39
CA LYS A 232 -8.85 -20.09 17.80
C LYS A 232 -7.43 -19.95 18.36
N SER A 233 -6.55 -20.89 18.05
CA SER A 233 -5.15 -20.85 18.49
C SER A 233 -4.41 -19.62 17.95
N ILE A 234 -4.60 -19.29 16.67
CA ILE A 234 -3.97 -18.10 16.07
C ILE A 234 -4.45 -16.83 16.78
N ILE A 235 -5.76 -16.67 17.01
CA ILE A 235 -6.28 -15.51 17.75
C ILE A 235 -5.67 -15.44 19.17
N SER A 236 -5.49 -16.57 19.86
CA SER A 236 -4.80 -16.57 21.17
C SER A 236 -3.37 -16.06 21.06
N THR A 237 -2.64 -16.47 20.02
CA THR A 237 -1.28 -15.99 19.79
C THR A 237 -1.23 -14.47 19.55
N TYR A 238 -2.19 -13.89 18.82
CA TYR A 238 -2.28 -12.42 18.66
C TYR A 238 -2.41 -11.68 20.00
N LYS A 239 -3.24 -12.21 20.91
CA LYS A 239 -3.39 -11.65 22.26
C LYS A 239 -2.09 -11.75 23.04
N ASP A 240 -1.43 -12.91 23.02
CA ASP A 240 -0.17 -13.13 23.75
C ASP A 240 0.97 -12.24 23.26
N ILE A 241 1.07 -12.01 21.94
CA ILE A 241 2.07 -11.11 21.35
C ILE A 241 1.86 -9.67 21.85
N ASN A 242 0.62 -9.18 21.85
CA ASN A 242 0.32 -7.83 22.32
C ASN A 242 0.47 -7.71 23.85
N ASP A 243 0.06 -8.70 24.62
CA ASP A 243 0.16 -8.66 26.09
C ASP A 243 1.62 -8.70 26.58
N LYS A 244 2.49 -9.51 25.93
CA LYS A 244 3.91 -9.59 26.28
C LYS A 244 4.68 -8.33 25.94
N THR A 245 4.41 -7.74 24.77
CA THR A 245 5.05 -6.50 24.34
C THR A 245 4.65 -5.30 25.21
N VAL A 246 3.41 -5.26 25.71
CA VAL A 246 2.97 -4.26 26.72
C VAL A 246 3.66 -4.43 28.06
N LYS A 247 3.85 -5.68 28.54
CA LYS A 247 4.39 -5.95 29.90
C LYS A 247 5.91 -5.88 29.99
N HIS A 248 6.62 -6.27 28.94
CA HIS A 248 8.08 -6.37 28.96
C HIS A 248 8.79 -5.23 28.21
N ASN A 249 8.02 -4.32 27.59
CA ASN A 249 8.54 -3.26 26.70
C ASN A 249 9.41 -3.82 25.55
N ASP A 250 9.20 -5.10 25.21
CA ASP A 250 9.89 -5.76 24.12
C ASP A 250 9.36 -5.21 22.80
N LYS A 251 10.28 -4.84 21.90
CA LYS A 251 9.92 -4.43 20.55
C LYS A 251 9.58 -5.66 19.73
N ILE A 252 8.42 -5.64 19.06
CA ILE A 252 8.13 -6.60 17.99
C ILE A 252 9.21 -6.43 16.93
N ASP A 253 9.79 -7.54 16.50
CA ASP A 253 10.72 -7.56 15.39
C ASP A 253 9.98 -7.19 14.10
N ALA A 254 10.48 -6.18 13.38
CA ALA A 254 9.90 -5.72 12.11
C ALA A 254 9.70 -6.88 11.12
N ARG A 255 10.57 -7.89 11.17
CA ARG A 255 10.50 -9.09 10.32
C ARG A 255 9.25 -9.95 10.56
N LEU A 256 8.61 -9.81 11.72
CA LEU A 256 7.39 -10.54 12.06
C LEU A 256 6.12 -9.80 11.64
N LEU A 257 6.24 -8.53 11.25
CA LEU A 257 5.07 -7.71 10.94
C LEU A 257 4.39 -8.14 9.64
N GLU A 258 5.18 -8.52 8.62
CA GLU A 258 4.66 -9.12 7.38
C GLU A 258 3.87 -10.40 7.66
N PHE A 259 4.39 -11.26 8.53
CA PHE A 259 3.68 -12.46 8.96
C PHE A 259 2.33 -12.13 9.60
N LEU A 260 2.25 -11.13 10.49
CA LEU A 260 1.00 -10.70 11.10
C LEU A 260 0.04 -10.08 10.06
N LEU A 261 0.56 -9.33 9.10
CA LEU A 261 -0.25 -8.74 8.03
C LEU A 261 -0.93 -9.84 7.20
N TYR A 262 -0.14 -10.81 6.73
CA TYR A 262 -0.63 -11.94 5.96
C TYR A 262 -1.54 -12.87 6.75
N GLN A 263 -1.25 -13.12 8.02
CA GLN A 263 -2.13 -13.91 8.88
C GLN A 263 -3.48 -13.22 9.08
N THR A 264 -3.49 -11.89 9.29
CA THR A 264 -4.73 -11.12 9.41
C THR A 264 -5.57 -11.24 8.14
N GLY A 265 -4.95 -11.03 6.98
CA GLY A 265 -5.60 -11.17 5.68
C GLY A 265 -6.13 -12.58 5.42
N LEU A 266 -5.35 -13.61 5.77
CA LEU A 266 -5.73 -15.02 5.60
C LEU A 266 -6.95 -15.40 6.45
N LEU A 267 -7.02 -14.94 7.70
CA LEU A 267 -8.15 -15.19 8.59
C LEU A 267 -9.44 -14.53 8.06
N ILE A 268 -9.36 -13.27 7.64
CA ILE A 268 -10.49 -12.55 7.01
C ILE A 268 -10.94 -13.28 5.74
N ARG A 269 -9.99 -13.61 4.85
CA ARG A 269 -10.25 -14.34 3.62
C ARG A 269 -10.96 -15.66 3.89
N MET A 270 -10.48 -16.44 4.86
CA MET A 270 -11.07 -17.72 5.22
C MET A 270 -12.54 -17.57 5.63
N VAL A 271 -12.86 -16.63 6.52
CA VAL A 271 -14.24 -16.38 6.96
C VAL A 271 -15.12 -15.99 5.79
N LEU A 272 -14.65 -15.09 4.92
CA LEU A 272 -15.42 -14.64 3.76
C LEU A 272 -15.65 -15.76 2.74
N ARG A 273 -14.64 -16.61 2.49
CA ARG A 273 -14.75 -17.79 1.62
C ARG A 273 -15.79 -18.77 2.15
N VAL A 274 -15.73 -19.11 3.43
CA VAL A 274 -16.67 -20.04 4.07
C VAL A 274 -18.09 -19.47 4.08
N SER A 275 -18.23 -18.15 4.21
CA SER A 275 -19.53 -17.47 4.14
C SER A 275 -20.12 -17.35 2.73
N GLY A 276 -19.38 -17.74 1.69
CA GLY A 276 -19.78 -17.60 0.29
C GLY A 276 -19.77 -16.16 -0.24
N GLN A 277 -19.21 -15.19 0.49
CA GLN A 277 -19.18 -13.79 0.07
C GLN A 277 -18.12 -13.47 -0.99
N ILE A 278 -17.12 -14.36 -1.12
CA ILE A 278 -16.05 -14.26 -2.12
C ILE A 278 -15.82 -15.65 -2.72
N GLU A 279 -15.53 -15.70 -4.01
CA GLU A 279 -15.33 -16.95 -4.76
C GLU A 279 -13.98 -17.62 -4.46
N GLY A 280 -13.87 -18.88 -4.87
CA GLY A 280 -12.64 -19.65 -4.76
C GLY A 280 -12.06 -19.82 -6.13
N ASN A 281 -10.74 -19.89 -6.18
CA ASN A 281 -10.06 -20.45 -7.33
C ASN A 281 -10.51 -21.90 -7.54
#